data_AF-A0A2H5V397-F1
#
_entry.id   AF-A0A2H5V397-F1
#
_cell.length_a   1.000
_cell.length_b   1.000
_cell.length_c   1.000
_cell.angle_alpha   90.00
_cell.angle_beta   90.00
_cell.angle_gamma   90.00
#
_symmetry.space_group_name_H-M   'P 1'
#
loop_
_entity.id
_entity.type
_entity.pdbx_description
1 polymer ?
#
loop_
_entity_poly.entity_id
_entity_poly.type
_entity_poly.pdbx_seq_one_letter_code
_entity_poly.pdbx_strand_id
1 'polypeptide(L)'
;MRSIPFIVGVVPLFLLFLFTFLSWYWLMGNLFSNEKFLEGLLVAYSLPVTFTFTAYVGKVRKSIPILHFLSLPFLGILYLIMSVSLTQRKVPLFLPEAIIGIGLVAAVMSIMLYPITELQHYFKYKPVLFIAGVIFMPLFIAIATFGLTVAIPLLHELHQLEESGKLSMEQFFLTATTKLSLPAFVLIGLLIGFWASAAWLGSSKTHGQYVSGLELGEMFAFRPDLILPGGVNLVKGVLLTGMGLILMLHIDPTLPRWNWWGFILAFWGIMFLIPIRGIFKMILRRERLLGNSGVLKNKINFAKESLLFFGLLILLYGFLNAFRAVVPFTVLVPSSEDWPAIIPVVISFIILVPVRMMYKSRLLEGLETRRQLFLKQLLLWVGVVLLIYSFAFAFRTKIHVFTNSLNYANNPLDFSIGIFLFVLGAILMLVVRPLALRNEFRALLRIMPGMLAALSEEKRLVVMYKRLDFLATCPGRQRLEHVKYMMDGLETLPSNLRAIVRKSMIECVARLPDEKRGIIMSTMDKLMFG
;
A
#
# COMPACT_ATOMS: atom_id res chain seq x y z
N MET A 1 19.98 -26.01 21.85
CA MET A 1 20.74 -24.84 22.38
C MET A 1 20.70 -23.76 21.29
N ARG A 2 20.25 -22.52 21.46
CA ARG A 2 20.07 -21.67 22.64
C ARG A 2 18.85 -20.76 22.39
N SER A 3 17.79 -20.93 23.18
CA SER A 3 16.84 -19.85 23.45
C SER A 3 17.57 -18.84 24.33
N ILE A 4 18.39 -17.99 23.72
CA ILE A 4 18.82 -16.75 24.37
C ILE A 4 17.52 -16.03 24.72
N PRO A 5 17.30 -15.60 25.99
CA PRO A 5 15.98 -15.20 26.44
C PRO A 5 15.50 -14.07 25.54
N PHE A 6 14.34 -14.27 24.93
CA PHE A 6 13.66 -13.28 24.11
C PHE A 6 13.68 -11.89 24.80
N ILE A 7 13.62 -11.88 26.13
CA ILE A 7 13.71 -10.69 26.98
C ILE A 7 15.10 -10.02 26.97
N VAL A 8 16.20 -10.77 27.02
CA VAL A 8 17.58 -10.23 27.07
C VAL A 8 18.04 -9.67 25.72
N GLY A 9 17.48 -10.18 24.61
CA GLY A 9 17.75 -9.63 23.28
C GLY A 9 16.81 -8.50 22.86
N VAL A 10 15.50 -8.68 23.05
CA VAL A 10 14.47 -7.80 22.48
C VAL A 10 14.28 -6.53 23.31
N VAL A 11 14.37 -6.58 24.64
CA VAL A 11 14.17 -5.39 25.49
C VAL A 11 15.27 -4.35 25.27
N PRO A 12 16.58 -4.69 25.26
CA PRO A 12 17.61 -3.70 24.94
C PRO A 12 17.46 -3.14 23.52
N LEU A 13 17.08 -3.98 22.54
CA LEU A 13 16.81 -3.56 21.16
C LEU A 13 15.64 -2.56 21.08
N PHE A 14 14.57 -2.82 21.83
CA PHE A 14 13.42 -1.92 21.91
C PHE A 14 13.79 -0.58 22.56
N LEU A 15 14.56 -0.61 23.66
CA LEU A 15 15.03 0.60 24.33
C LEU A 15 15.98 1.43 23.44
N LEU A 16 16.86 0.78 22.69
CA LEU A 16 17.77 1.42 21.73
C LEU A 16 17.03 2.04 20.55
N PHE A 17 16.04 1.33 20.02
CA PHE A 17 15.12 1.86 19.01
C PHE A 17 14.38 3.07 19.56
N LEU A 18 13.81 2.97 20.75
CA LEU A 18 13.07 4.06 21.40
C LEU A 18 13.97 5.28 21.64
N PHE A 19 15.21 5.10 22.09
CA PHE A 19 16.16 6.19 22.27
C PHE A 19 16.52 6.87 20.94
N THR A 20 16.88 6.08 19.92
CA THR A 20 17.20 6.60 18.57
C THR A 20 16.02 7.36 17.99
N PHE A 21 14.82 6.82 18.19
CA PHE A 21 13.57 7.42 17.80
C PHE A 21 13.33 8.76 18.49
N LEU A 22 13.50 8.83 19.82
CA LEU A 22 13.32 10.04 20.60
C LEU A 22 14.36 11.13 20.25
N SER A 23 15.61 10.74 19.99
CA SER A 23 16.67 11.68 19.56
C SER A 23 16.42 12.22 18.15
N TRP A 24 16.03 11.35 17.22
CA TRP A 24 15.63 11.74 15.86
C TRP A 24 14.37 12.61 15.88
N TYR A 25 13.40 12.27 16.73
CA TYR A 25 12.19 13.05 16.98
C TYR A 25 12.60 14.46 17.43
N TRP A 26 13.38 14.57 18.50
CA TRP A 26 13.78 15.88 19.00
C TRP A 26 14.53 16.74 17.95
N LEU A 27 15.40 16.13 17.13
CA LEU A 27 16.08 16.79 16.01
C LEU A 27 15.10 17.40 14.99
N MET A 28 14.13 16.59 14.60
CA MET A 28 13.10 16.97 13.64
C MET A 28 12.27 18.15 14.17
N GLY A 29 12.01 18.18 15.47
CA GLY A 29 11.38 19.35 16.10
C GLY A 29 12.12 20.64 15.87
N ASN A 30 13.42 20.61 16.17
CA ASN A 30 14.27 21.77 16.06
C ASN A 30 14.49 22.22 14.60
N LEU A 31 14.55 21.28 13.65
CA LEU A 31 14.75 21.65 12.24
C LEU A 31 13.52 22.34 11.67
N PHE A 32 12.33 21.80 11.91
CA PHE A 32 11.13 22.40 11.37
C PHE A 32 10.67 23.64 12.17
N SER A 33 10.93 23.72 13.48
CA SER A 33 10.65 24.95 14.26
C SER A 33 11.49 26.15 13.82
N ASN A 34 12.60 25.92 13.12
CA ASN A 34 13.48 26.94 12.58
C ASN A 34 13.27 27.17 11.07
N GLU A 35 12.14 26.73 10.51
CA GLU A 35 11.80 26.83 9.07
C GLU A 35 12.82 26.16 8.12
N LYS A 36 13.66 25.25 8.64
CA LYS A 36 14.64 24.49 7.85
C LYS A 36 13.97 23.26 7.23
N PHE A 37 12.96 23.49 6.40
CA PHE A 37 12.11 22.44 5.84
C PHE A 37 12.89 21.42 5.00
N LEU A 38 13.89 21.87 4.24
CA LEU A 38 14.69 20.99 3.39
C LEU A 38 15.59 20.07 4.24
N GLU A 39 16.25 20.61 5.25
CA GLU A 39 17.10 19.87 6.18
C GLU A 39 16.28 18.93 7.06
N GLY A 40 15.11 19.38 7.50
CA GLY A 40 14.13 18.56 8.20
C GLY A 40 13.65 17.39 7.34
N LEU A 41 13.33 17.62 6.07
CA LEU A 41 13.00 16.56 5.12
C LEU A 41 14.18 15.59 4.97
N LEU A 42 15.40 16.08 4.69
CA LEU A 42 16.58 15.23 4.52
C LEU A 42 16.86 14.34 5.75
N VAL A 43 16.70 14.88 6.97
CA VAL A 43 16.85 14.14 8.23
C VAL A 43 15.69 13.17 8.48
N ALA A 44 14.47 13.51 8.06
CA ALA A 44 13.33 12.58 8.09
C ALA A 44 13.63 11.31 7.30
N TYR A 45 14.26 11.46 6.13
CA TYR A 45 14.59 10.35 5.25
C TYR A 45 15.85 9.60 5.67
N SER A 46 16.78 10.25 6.37
CA SER A 46 18.06 9.62 6.70
C SER A 46 17.90 8.44 7.67
N LEU A 47 16.92 8.41 8.58
CA LEU A 47 16.76 7.29 9.51
C LEU A 47 16.25 6.00 8.80
N PRO A 48 15.14 6.02 8.04
CA PRO A 48 14.72 4.86 7.27
C PRO A 48 15.74 4.42 6.22
N VAL A 49 16.37 5.38 5.51
CA VAL A 49 17.35 5.09 4.45
C VAL A 49 18.61 4.49 5.05
N THR A 50 19.15 5.07 6.13
CA THR A 50 20.38 4.54 6.75
C THR A 50 20.12 3.22 7.43
N PHE A 51 18.98 3.04 8.12
CA PHE A 51 18.59 1.74 8.67
C PHE A 51 18.52 0.66 7.58
N THR A 52 17.88 0.98 6.46
CA THR A 52 17.77 0.03 5.34
C THR A 52 19.10 -0.21 4.62
N PHE A 53 19.93 0.81 4.46
CA PHE A 53 21.26 0.70 3.87
C PHE A 53 22.18 -0.16 4.74
N THR A 54 22.16 0.05 6.05
CA THR A 54 22.96 -0.74 6.99
C THR A 54 22.48 -2.20 6.98
N ALA A 55 21.18 -2.41 6.82
CA ALA A 55 20.61 -3.74 6.61
C ALA A 55 21.14 -4.45 5.38
N TYR A 56 21.21 -3.69 4.28
CA TYR A 56 21.73 -4.18 3.03
C TYR A 56 23.23 -4.49 3.12
N VAL A 57 24.04 -3.60 3.70
CA VAL A 57 25.49 -3.80 3.86
C VAL A 57 25.80 -5.00 4.76
N GLY A 58 25.10 -5.12 5.90
CA GLY A 58 25.23 -6.26 6.81
C GLY A 58 24.95 -7.59 6.11
N LYS A 59 23.95 -7.62 5.22
CA LYS A 59 23.65 -8.78 4.36
C LYS A 59 24.78 -9.08 3.36
N VAL A 60 25.25 -8.09 2.60
CA VAL A 60 26.24 -8.27 1.52
C VAL A 60 27.56 -8.81 2.05
N ARG A 61 28.02 -8.31 3.20
CA ARG A 61 29.32 -8.71 3.78
C ARG A 61 29.25 -9.95 4.66
N LYS A 62 28.09 -10.64 4.74
CA LYS A 62 27.81 -11.71 5.72
C LYS A 62 28.23 -11.32 7.15
N SER A 63 28.24 -10.02 7.43
CA SER A 63 28.72 -9.47 8.69
C SER A 63 27.63 -9.58 9.74
N ILE A 64 28.07 -9.74 10.98
CA ILE A 64 27.26 -10.10 12.13
C ILE A 64 26.08 -9.11 12.29
N PRO A 65 24.89 -9.58 12.74
CA PRO A 65 23.77 -8.74 13.22
C PRO A 65 24.20 -7.53 14.08
N ILE A 66 25.38 -7.59 14.68
CA ILE A 66 26.07 -6.51 15.39
C ILE A 66 26.22 -5.23 14.55
N LEU A 67 26.50 -5.27 13.25
CA LEU A 67 26.69 -4.03 12.46
C LEU A 67 25.39 -3.24 12.28
N HIS A 68 24.30 -4.00 12.12
CA HIS A 68 22.93 -3.52 12.18
C HIS A 68 22.59 -2.96 13.56
N PHE A 69 22.95 -3.72 14.60
CA PHE A 69 22.78 -3.34 16.01
C PHE A 69 23.59 -2.09 16.38
N LEU A 70 24.75 -1.85 15.77
CA LEU A 70 25.62 -0.69 16.01
C LEU A 70 25.19 0.54 15.20
N SER A 71 24.48 0.37 14.09
CA SER A 71 23.96 1.49 13.29
C SER A 71 22.86 2.28 13.99
N LEU A 72 22.01 1.62 14.76
CA LEU A 72 20.97 2.23 15.59
C LEU A 72 21.54 3.19 16.66
N PRO A 73 22.46 2.77 17.56
CA PRO A 73 23.10 3.67 18.52
C PRO A 73 23.93 4.74 17.82
N PHE A 74 24.64 4.40 16.74
CA PHE A 74 25.43 5.39 15.99
C PHE A 74 24.54 6.49 15.41
N LEU A 75 23.42 6.13 14.77
CA LEU A 75 22.43 7.10 14.29
C LEU A 75 21.81 7.89 15.44
N GLY A 76 21.49 7.24 16.56
CA GLY A 76 20.93 7.90 17.74
C GLY A 76 21.88 8.94 18.33
N ILE A 77 23.17 8.63 18.40
CA ILE A 77 24.24 9.55 18.84
C ILE A 77 24.43 10.67 17.83
N LEU A 78 24.49 10.36 16.54
CA LEU A 78 24.62 11.36 15.48
C LEU A 78 23.46 12.37 15.52
N TYR A 79 22.22 11.88 15.65
CA TYR A 79 21.05 12.74 15.78
C TYR A 79 21.07 13.53 17.08
N LEU A 80 21.51 12.95 18.20
CA LEU A 80 21.68 13.69 19.45
C LEU A 80 22.69 14.84 19.30
N ILE A 81 23.85 14.59 18.69
CA ILE A 81 24.89 15.61 18.43
C ILE A 81 24.36 16.73 17.55
N MET A 82 23.71 16.37 16.43
CA MET A 82 23.07 17.34 15.54
C MET A 82 22.02 18.17 16.28
N SER A 83 21.24 17.53 17.14
CA SER A 83 20.16 18.21 17.85
C SER A 83 20.70 19.18 18.90
N VAL A 84 21.66 18.75 19.72
CA VAL A 84 22.34 19.60 20.72
C VAL A 84 22.96 20.82 20.05
N SER A 85 23.60 20.63 18.89
CA SER A 85 24.23 21.70 18.10
C SER A 85 23.22 22.72 17.56
N LEU A 86 21.98 22.29 17.29
CA LEU A 86 20.92 23.15 16.76
C LEU A 86 20.10 23.87 17.83
N THR A 87 20.03 23.34 19.06
CA THR A 87 19.28 23.94 20.18
C THR A 87 19.87 25.22 20.78
N GLN A 88 21.10 25.61 20.43
CA GLN A 88 21.74 26.80 21.01
C GLN A 88 21.13 28.15 20.53
N ARG A 89 20.05 28.14 19.75
CA ARG A 89 19.30 29.34 19.34
C ARG A 89 17.89 29.30 19.93
N LYS A 90 17.62 30.14 20.93
CA LYS A 90 16.31 30.26 21.62
C LYS A 90 15.26 30.97 20.76
N VAL A 91 14.19 30.28 20.34
CA VAL A 91 12.93 30.84 19.75
C VAL A 91 11.79 29.82 20.02
N PRO A 92 10.51 30.21 20.19
CA PRO A 92 9.52 29.44 20.96
C PRO A 92 8.83 28.30 20.18
N LEU A 93 8.20 27.41 20.95
CA LEU A 93 7.48 26.21 20.51
C LEU A 93 6.27 26.54 19.61
N PHE A 94 6.38 26.18 18.34
CA PHE A 94 5.30 25.60 17.55
C PHE A 94 5.92 24.58 16.62
N LEU A 95 6.03 23.30 17.03
CA LEU A 95 6.01 22.14 16.13
C LEU A 95 6.18 20.73 16.76
N PRO A 96 5.77 20.42 18.01
CA PRO A 96 5.84 19.03 18.47
C PRO A 96 5.06 18.04 17.57
N GLU A 97 4.06 18.51 16.81
CA GLU A 97 3.18 17.62 16.04
C GLU A 97 3.81 17.03 14.76
N ALA A 98 4.64 17.79 14.03
CA ALA A 98 5.33 17.28 12.84
C ALA A 98 6.30 16.16 13.15
N ILE A 99 6.86 16.23 14.34
CA ILE A 99 7.78 15.27 14.87
C ILE A 99 7.09 13.94 15.20
N ILE A 100 5.92 14.01 15.84
CA ILE A 100 5.10 12.83 16.18
C ILE A 100 4.67 12.12 14.90
N GLY A 101 4.23 12.89 13.91
CA GLY A 101 3.77 12.37 12.64
C GLY A 101 4.85 11.65 11.85
N ILE A 102 5.99 12.30 11.63
CA ILE A 102 7.10 11.68 10.90
C ILE A 102 7.67 10.51 11.71
N GLY A 103 7.69 10.61 13.04
CA GLY A 103 8.10 9.52 13.90
C GLY A 103 7.20 8.30 13.78
N LEU A 104 5.89 8.48 13.80
CA LEU A 104 4.96 7.38 13.56
C LEU A 104 5.12 6.78 12.16
N VAL A 105 5.37 7.59 11.13
CA VAL A 105 5.68 7.07 9.78
C VAL A 105 6.97 6.26 9.78
N ALA A 106 8.04 6.77 10.40
CA ALA A 106 9.32 6.07 10.48
C ALA A 106 9.21 4.78 11.30
N ALA A 107 8.45 4.78 12.40
CA ALA A 107 8.21 3.62 13.25
C ALA A 107 7.39 2.56 12.50
N VAL A 108 6.34 2.94 11.78
CA VAL A 108 5.57 1.94 11.03
C VAL A 108 6.28 1.52 9.75
N MET A 109 7.04 2.39 9.08
CA MET A 109 7.94 1.95 8.01
C MET A 109 8.96 0.97 8.54
N SER A 110 9.50 1.19 9.73
CA SER A 110 10.38 0.24 10.40
C SER A 110 9.64 -1.07 10.67
N ILE A 111 8.42 -1.07 11.20
CA ILE A 111 7.61 -2.29 11.41
C ILE A 111 7.27 -3.02 10.10
N MET A 112 6.94 -2.28 9.03
CA MET A 112 6.65 -2.84 7.70
C MET A 112 7.91 -3.41 7.01
N LEU A 113 9.08 -2.84 7.31
CA LEU A 113 10.39 -3.28 6.83
C LEU A 113 11.06 -4.30 7.76
N TYR A 114 10.50 -4.52 8.96
CA TYR A 114 10.98 -5.44 9.97
C TYR A 114 10.08 -6.68 10.01
N PRO A 115 10.32 -7.68 9.13
CA PRO A 115 9.76 -8.98 9.38
C PRO A 115 10.43 -9.52 10.64
N ILE A 116 9.61 -9.59 11.69
CA ILE A 116 9.85 -10.37 12.89
C ILE A 116 10.30 -11.77 12.44
N THR A 117 11.46 -12.16 12.97
CA THR A 117 12.16 -13.46 12.81
C THR A 117 12.64 -13.79 11.38
N GLU A 118 13.97 -13.78 11.18
CA GLU A 118 14.72 -14.20 9.97
C GLU A 118 14.88 -13.19 8.82
N LEU A 119 15.30 -11.95 9.13
CA LEU A 119 15.77 -10.94 8.15
C LEU A 119 16.68 -11.52 7.04
N GLN A 120 17.50 -12.53 7.32
CA GLN A 120 18.34 -13.20 6.32
C GLN A 120 17.52 -13.91 5.23
N HIS A 121 16.41 -14.56 5.58
CA HIS A 121 15.50 -15.21 4.65
C HIS A 121 14.66 -14.17 3.90
N TYR A 122 14.23 -13.11 4.57
CA TYR A 122 13.55 -11.99 3.92
C TYR A 122 14.42 -11.23 2.92
N PHE A 123 15.72 -11.09 3.17
CA PHE A 123 16.62 -10.48 2.19
C PHE A 123 16.99 -11.43 1.04
N LYS A 124 16.98 -12.76 1.25
CA LYS A 124 17.05 -13.75 0.15
C LYS A 124 15.82 -13.67 -0.75
N TYR A 125 14.70 -13.21 -0.19
CA TYR A 125 13.37 -13.27 -0.78
C TYR A 125 13.10 -12.24 -1.90
N LYS A 126 13.61 -10.99 -1.85
CA LYS A 126 13.82 -10.08 -3.02
C LYS A 126 14.43 -8.68 -2.67
N PRO A 127 14.87 -7.85 -3.66
CA PRO A 127 15.95 -6.86 -3.55
C PRO A 127 15.47 -5.43 -3.22
N VAL A 128 16.42 -4.51 -3.12
CA VAL A 128 16.36 -3.02 -3.06
C VAL A 128 15.11 -2.36 -3.69
N LEU A 129 14.52 -2.99 -4.70
CA LEU A 129 13.34 -2.53 -5.43
C LEU A 129 12.02 -2.57 -4.63
N PHE A 130 11.84 -3.55 -3.74
CA PHE A 130 10.69 -3.57 -2.82
C PHE A 130 10.81 -2.46 -1.77
N ILE A 131 12.01 -2.33 -1.22
CA ILE A 131 12.42 -1.25 -0.33
C ILE A 131 12.18 0.11 -0.99
N ALA A 132 12.56 0.29 -2.26
CA ALA A 132 12.29 1.52 -3.01
C ALA A 132 10.79 1.83 -3.13
N GLY A 133 9.95 0.82 -3.36
CA GLY A 133 8.49 0.98 -3.40
C GLY A 133 7.86 1.35 -2.05
N VAL A 134 8.44 0.91 -0.93
CA VAL A 134 8.03 1.26 0.44
C VAL A 134 8.53 2.67 0.82
N ILE A 135 9.79 3.00 0.49
CA ILE A 135 10.38 4.34 0.66
C ILE A 135 9.63 5.41 -0.15
N PHE A 136 8.90 5.03 -1.19
CA PHE A 136 8.08 5.95 -1.98
C PHE A 136 6.88 6.54 -1.24
N MET A 137 6.51 6.00 -0.08
CA MET A 137 5.39 6.49 0.71
C MET A 137 5.69 7.83 1.41
N PRO A 138 6.86 8.02 2.06
CA PRO A 138 7.25 9.35 2.50
C PRO A 138 7.46 10.34 1.33
N LEU A 139 7.81 9.88 0.11
CA LEU A 139 7.80 10.75 -1.08
C LEU A 139 6.42 11.40 -1.33
N PHE A 140 5.33 10.70 -1.04
CA PHE A 140 3.98 11.28 -1.08
C PHE A 140 3.75 12.35 -0.01
N ILE A 141 4.31 12.17 1.18
CA ILE A 141 4.31 13.21 2.21
C ILE A 141 5.11 14.42 1.70
N ALA A 142 6.27 14.20 1.07
CA ALA A 142 7.00 15.30 0.42
C ALA A 142 6.20 15.98 -0.71
N ILE A 143 5.47 15.24 -1.54
CA ILE A 143 4.55 15.80 -2.57
C ILE A 143 3.48 16.67 -1.92
N ALA A 144 2.81 16.13 -0.90
CA ALA A 144 1.72 16.80 -0.23
C ALA A 144 2.22 18.02 0.53
N THR A 145 3.33 17.91 1.26
CA THR A 145 3.92 19.03 1.97
C THR A 145 4.44 20.07 0.98
N PHE A 146 5.34 19.71 0.07
CA PHE A 146 5.98 20.67 -0.84
C PHE A 146 5.01 21.29 -1.86
N GLY A 147 4.11 20.48 -2.44
CA GLY A 147 3.12 20.97 -3.40
C GLY A 147 2.09 21.89 -2.76
N LEU A 148 1.53 21.53 -1.61
CA LEU A 148 0.49 22.33 -0.96
C LEU A 148 1.06 23.49 -0.16
N THR A 149 2.26 23.40 0.43
CA THR A 149 2.80 24.48 1.27
C THR A 149 3.70 25.46 0.54
N VAL A 150 4.18 25.16 -0.68
CA VAL A 150 5.08 26.04 -1.43
C VAL A 150 4.49 26.46 -2.77
N ALA A 151 4.01 25.51 -3.58
CA ALA A 151 3.56 25.83 -4.93
C ALA A 151 2.20 26.55 -4.97
N ILE A 152 1.23 26.10 -4.16
CA ILE A 152 -0.13 26.69 -4.13
C ILE A 152 -0.16 28.11 -3.53
N PRO A 153 0.49 28.41 -2.39
CA PRO A 153 0.52 29.77 -1.86
C PRO A 153 1.21 30.73 -2.82
N LEU A 154 2.28 30.29 -3.48
CA LEU A 154 3.02 31.09 -4.46
C LEU A 154 2.17 31.36 -5.72
N LEU A 155 1.41 30.37 -6.20
CA LEU A 155 0.43 30.56 -7.29
C LEU A 155 -0.66 31.56 -6.90
N HIS A 156 -1.18 31.45 -5.68
CA HIS A 156 -2.23 32.33 -5.18
C HIS A 156 -1.72 33.77 -5.02
N GLU A 157 -0.52 33.96 -4.47
CA GLU A 157 0.12 35.28 -4.34
C GLU A 157 0.37 35.91 -5.71
N LEU A 158 0.88 35.14 -6.68
CA LEU A 158 1.09 35.62 -8.04
C LEU A 158 -0.22 36.03 -8.72
N HIS A 159 -1.30 35.27 -8.52
CA HIS A 159 -2.61 35.60 -9.07
C HIS A 159 -3.21 36.86 -8.42
N GLN A 160 -3.08 37.04 -7.11
CA GLN A 160 -3.50 38.29 -6.44
C GLN A 160 -2.69 39.50 -6.93
N LEU A 161 -1.40 39.32 -7.24
CA LEU A 161 -0.55 40.38 -7.79
C LEU A 161 -0.92 40.73 -9.24
N GLU A 162 -1.36 39.76 -10.03
CA GLU A 162 -1.94 39.96 -11.36
C GLU A 162 -3.28 40.71 -11.28
N GLU A 163 -4.22 40.24 -10.46
CA GLU A 163 -5.55 40.87 -10.30
C GLU A 163 -5.46 42.31 -9.77
N SER A 164 -4.46 42.61 -8.93
CA SER A 164 -4.21 43.96 -8.43
C SER A 164 -3.49 44.88 -9.42
N GLY A 165 -3.17 44.39 -10.63
CA GLY A 165 -2.46 45.14 -11.67
C GLY A 165 -0.99 45.44 -11.33
N LYS A 166 -0.45 44.83 -10.26
CA LYS A 166 0.92 45.05 -9.79
C LYS A 166 1.97 44.26 -10.58
N LEU A 167 1.54 43.24 -11.31
CA LEU A 167 2.36 42.52 -12.28
C LEU A 167 1.74 42.63 -13.67
N SER A 168 2.54 42.97 -14.67
CA SER A 168 2.12 42.78 -16.06
C SER A 168 2.01 41.27 -16.34
N MET A 169 1.16 40.88 -17.29
CA MET A 169 0.99 39.46 -17.63
C MET A 169 2.32 38.79 -18.04
N GLU A 170 3.19 39.55 -18.72
CA GLU A 170 4.54 39.12 -19.09
C GLU A 170 5.42 38.86 -17.86
N GLN A 171 5.38 39.76 -16.87
CA GLN A 171 6.09 39.58 -15.60
C GLN A 171 5.50 38.44 -14.78
N PHE A 172 4.19 38.22 -14.85
CA PHE A 172 3.52 37.11 -14.17
C PHE A 172 4.03 35.80 -14.74
N PHE A 173 4.03 35.63 -16.06
CA PHE A 173 4.56 34.44 -16.70
C PHE A 173 6.05 34.26 -16.42
N LEU A 174 6.87 35.32 -16.46
CA LEU A 174 8.31 35.21 -16.16
C LEU A 174 8.56 34.83 -14.69
N THR A 175 7.79 35.39 -13.75
CA THR A 175 7.95 35.15 -12.31
C THR A 175 7.38 33.78 -11.92
N ALA A 176 6.25 33.38 -12.48
CA ALA A 176 5.69 32.04 -12.33
C ALA A 176 6.62 31.00 -12.96
N THR A 177 7.12 31.21 -14.17
CA THR A 177 8.06 30.26 -14.78
C THR A 177 9.39 30.21 -14.03
N THR A 178 9.91 31.29 -13.45
CA THR A 178 11.17 31.25 -12.69
C THR A 178 11.01 30.71 -11.28
N LYS A 179 10.01 31.17 -10.51
CA LYS A 179 9.81 30.75 -9.11
C LYS A 179 9.05 29.45 -8.97
N LEU A 180 8.15 29.14 -9.91
CA LEU A 180 7.28 27.97 -9.86
C LEU A 180 7.79 26.81 -10.70
N SER A 181 8.71 27.01 -11.66
CA SER A 181 9.24 25.90 -12.47
C SER A 181 9.87 24.82 -11.63
N LEU A 182 10.84 25.16 -10.76
CA LEU A 182 11.53 24.12 -9.99
C LEU A 182 10.55 23.39 -9.05
N PRO A 183 9.68 24.06 -8.27
CA PRO A 183 8.72 23.34 -7.45
C PRO A 183 7.67 22.55 -8.22
N ALA A 184 7.18 23.07 -9.35
CA ALA A 184 6.22 22.37 -10.19
C ALA A 184 6.87 21.17 -10.90
N PHE A 185 8.09 21.29 -11.43
CA PHE A 185 8.83 20.17 -12.02
C PHE A 185 9.15 19.10 -10.98
N VAL A 186 9.56 19.50 -9.78
CA VAL A 186 9.74 18.58 -8.65
C VAL A 186 8.40 17.90 -8.34
N LEU A 187 7.31 18.64 -8.16
CA LEU A 187 5.98 18.08 -7.86
C LEU A 187 5.50 17.10 -8.94
N ILE A 188 5.63 17.45 -10.22
CA ILE A 188 5.30 16.60 -11.36
C ILE A 188 6.18 15.34 -11.36
N GLY A 189 7.50 15.51 -11.20
CA GLY A 189 8.44 14.38 -11.14
C GLY A 189 8.13 13.42 -9.98
N LEU A 190 7.76 13.97 -8.82
CA LEU A 190 7.36 13.19 -7.65
C LEU A 190 6.01 12.49 -7.88
N LEU A 191 5.00 13.15 -8.49
CA LEU A 191 3.70 12.56 -8.85
C LEU A 191 3.87 11.43 -9.88
N ILE A 192 4.70 11.64 -10.89
CA ILE A 192 5.07 10.62 -11.89
C ILE A 192 5.73 9.44 -11.17
N GLY A 193 6.70 9.69 -10.30
CA GLY A 193 7.33 8.65 -9.49
C GLY A 193 6.32 7.89 -8.63
N PHE A 194 5.40 8.61 -7.98
CA PHE A 194 4.38 8.02 -7.10
C PHE A 194 3.44 7.10 -7.89
N TRP A 195 3.04 7.50 -9.09
CA TRP A 195 2.23 6.67 -9.96
C TRP A 195 3.03 5.50 -10.55
N ALA A 196 4.22 5.77 -11.08
CA ALA A 196 5.11 4.78 -11.70
C ALA A 196 5.51 3.68 -10.71
N SER A 197 5.78 4.03 -9.46
CA SER A 197 6.06 3.04 -8.39
C SER A 197 4.88 2.11 -8.13
N ALA A 198 3.63 2.58 -8.28
CA ALA A 198 2.43 1.76 -8.14
C ALA A 198 2.31 0.73 -9.27
N ALA A 199 2.48 1.19 -10.51
CA ALA A 199 2.50 0.36 -11.71
C ALA A 199 3.66 -0.66 -11.66
N TRP A 200 4.82 -0.20 -11.22
CA TRP A 200 6.02 -1.02 -11.09
C TRP A 200 5.88 -2.10 -10.04
N LEU A 201 5.34 -1.79 -8.85
CA LEU A 201 5.03 -2.79 -7.82
C LEU A 201 4.09 -3.89 -8.34
N GLY A 202 3.18 -3.56 -9.26
CA GLY A 202 2.29 -4.52 -9.92
C GLY A 202 2.94 -5.43 -10.97
N SER A 203 4.21 -5.19 -11.32
CA SER A 203 4.93 -5.97 -12.34
C SER A 203 5.24 -7.39 -11.88
N SER A 204 5.24 -8.36 -12.81
CA SER A 204 5.70 -9.72 -12.50
C SER A 204 7.14 -9.75 -11.97
N LYS A 205 7.96 -8.77 -12.37
CA LYS A 205 9.37 -8.63 -12.00
C LYS A 205 9.60 -8.32 -10.51
N THR A 206 8.60 -7.85 -9.77
CA THR A 206 8.75 -7.51 -8.34
C THR A 206 8.46 -8.68 -7.40
N HIS A 207 7.84 -9.77 -7.87
CA HIS A 207 7.45 -10.91 -7.03
C HIS A 207 8.63 -11.83 -6.68
N GLY A 208 8.74 -12.22 -5.40
CA GLY A 208 9.82 -13.06 -4.90
C GLY A 208 9.67 -14.55 -5.20
N GLN A 209 10.79 -15.28 -5.15
CA GLN A 209 10.76 -16.75 -5.17
C GLN A 209 10.27 -17.30 -3.82
N TYR A 210 9.92 -18.58 -3.76
CA TYR A 210 9.63 -19.22 -2.48
C TYR A 210 10.89 -19.29 -1.62
N VAL A 211 10.77 -18.89 -0.34
CA VAL A 211 11.82 -19.03 0.66
C VAL A 211 11.22 -19.72 1.88
N SER A 212 11.79 -20.86 2.27
CA SER A 212 11.39 -21.58 3.48
C SER A 212 11.70 -20.77 4.74
N GLY A 213 10.83 -20.86 5.76
CA GLY A 213 10.99 -20.18 7.05
C GLY A 213 10.11 -18.93 7.22
N LEU A 214 9.55 -18.38 6.15
CA LEU A 214 8.65 -17.20 6.20
C LEU A 214 7.16 -17.58 6.40
N GLU A 215 6.90 -18.74 6.96
CA GLU A 215 5.54 -19.28 7.14
C GLU A 215 4.99 -18.84 8.51
N LEU A 216 3.86 -18.15 8.50
CA LEU A 216 3.09 -17.79 9.70
C LEU A 216 2.19 -18.96 10.17
N GLY A 217 2.29 -20.11 9.51
CA GLY A 217 1.53 -21.34 9.79
C GLY A 217 1.54 -22.29 8.58
N GLU A 218 0.91 -23.46 8.73
CA GLU A 218 0.88 -24.48 7.68
C GLU A 218 0.25 -23.95 6.40
N MET A 219 1.00 -24.00 5.28
CA MET A 219 0.60 -23.44 3.97
C MET A 219 0.25 -21.94 4.02
N PHE A 220 0.75 -21.20 5.00
CA PHE A 220 0.56 -19.75 5.10
C PHE A 220 1.92 -19.03 5.13
N ALA A 221 2.53 -18.91 3.95
CA ALA A 221 3.70 -18.05 3.78
C ALA A 221 3.28 -16.58 3.91
N PHE A 222 3.86 -15.82 4.82
CA PHE A 222 3.68 -14.37 4.85
C PHE A 222 4.42 -13.77 3.65
N ARG A 223 3.67 -13.12 2.75
CA ARG A 223 4.18 -12.70 1.44
C ARG A 223 3.84 -11.23 1.18
N PRO A 224 4.63 -10.30 1.73
CA PRO A 224 4.39 -8.86 1.54
C PRO A 224 4.33 -8.45 0.08
N ASP A 225 5.15 -9.03 -0.79
CA ASP A 225 5.13 -8.81 -2.26
C ASP A 225 3.83 -9.28 -2.95
N LEU A 226 3.06 -10.21 -2.37
CA LEU A 226 1.76 -10.64 -2.89
C LEU A 226 0.60 -9.83 -2.30
N ILE A 227 0.86 -9.12 -1.21
CA ILE A 227 -0.13 -8.30 -0.49
C ILE A 227 -0.05 -6.84 -0.93
N LEU A 228 1.15 -6.29 -1.01
CA LEU A 228 1.41 -4.88 -1.19
C LEU A 228 0.98 -4.34 -2.55
N PRO A 229 1.30 -4.96 -3.70
CA PRO A 229 0.98 -4.36 -5.01
C PRO A 229 -0.50 -4.02 -5.17
N GLY A 230 -1.41 -4.96 -4.91
CA GLY A 230 -2.84 -4.74 -5.02
C GLY A 230 -3.44 -3.82 -3.94
N GLY A 231 -2.79 -3.73 -2.77
CA GLY A 231 -3.16 -2.82 -1.69
C GLY A 231 -2.68 -1.38 -1.92
N VAL A 232 -1.43 -1.20 -2.32
CA VAL A 232 -0.83 0.10 -2.67
C VAL A 232 -1.58 0.72 -3.84
N ASN A 233 -1.82 -0.03 -4.92
CA ASN A 233 -2.61 0.49 -6.04
C ASN A 233 -4.03 0.90 -5.65
N LEU A 234 -4.64 0.23 -4.66
CA LEU A 234 -5.94 0.64 -4.12
C LEU A 234 -5.83 1.97 -3.37
N VAL A 235 -4.93 2.07 -2.40
CA VAL A 235 -4.77 3.28 -1.58
C VAL A 235 -4.40 4.47 -2.46
N LYS A 236 -3.40 4.33 -3.32
CA LYS A 236 -2.98 5.40 -4.24
C LYS A 236 -4.12 5.82 -5.18
N GLY A 237 -4.87 4.85 -5.71
CA GLY A 237 -6.05 5.12 -6.53
C GLY A 237 -7.14 5.90 -5.79
N VAL A 238 -7.44 5.52 -4.54
CA VAL A 238 -8.41 6.22 -3.67
C VAL A 238 -7.95 7.64 -3.40
N LEU A 239 -6.67 7.85 -3.09
CA LEU A 239 -6.12 9.18 -2.81
C LEU A 239 -6.18 10.11 -4.02
N LEU A 240 -5.72 9.66 -5.18
CA LEU A 240 -5.78 10.47 -6.40
C LEU A 240 -7.22 10.77 -6.81
N THR A 241 -8.12 9.78 -6.69
CA THR A 241 -9.55 9.97 -6.96
C THR A 241 -10.15 11.00 -6.00
N GLY A 242 -9.80 10.92 -4.70
CA GLY A 242 -10.35 11.83 -3.70
C GLY A 242 -9.79 13.24 -3.79
N MET A 243 -8.48 13.40 -4.00
CA MET A 243 -7.89 14.71 -4.29
C MET A 243 -8.50 15.34 -5.53
N GLY A 244 -8.64 14.55 -6.61
CA GLY A 244 -9.28 15.00 -7.84
C GLY A 244 -10.70 15.48 -7.62
N LEU A 245 -11.51 14.67 -6.91
CA LEU A 245 -12.90 15.03 -6.59
C LEU A 245 -12.98 16.29 -5.73
N ILE A 246 -12.11 16.43 -4.72
CA ILE A 246 -12.08 17.62 -3.87
C ILE A 246 -11.74 18.86 -4.70
N LEU A 247 -10.70 18.83 -5.55
CA LEU A 247 -10.33 19.98 -6.38
C LEU A 247 -11.41 20.38 -7.39
N MET A 248 -12.11 19.40 -7.96
CA MET A 248 -13.23 19.67 -8.86
C MET A 248 -14.43 20.32 -8.15
N LEU A 249 -14.61 20.07 -6.85
CA LEU A 249 -15.79 20.46 -6.07
C LEU A 249 -15.55 21.60 -5.05
N HIS A 250 -14.31 21.92 -4.69
CA HIS A 250 -14.01 22.96 -3.69
C HIS A 250 -14.08 24.36 -4.30
N ILE A 251 -14.68 25.30 -3.56
CA ILE A 251 -14.79 26.73 -3.93
C ILE A 251 -13.80 27.61 -3.13
N ASP A 252 -13.13 27.06 -2.10
CA ASP A 252 -12.32 27.85 -1.14
C ASP A 252 -10.96 27.17 -0.86
N PRO A 253 -9.86 27.59 -1.52
CA PRO A 253 -8.55 26.96 -1.43
C PRO A 253 -7.82 27.39 -0.14
N THR A 254 -8.44 27.20 1.02
CA THR A 254 -7.69 27.34 2.27
C THR A 254 -6.63 26.24 2.31
N LEU A 255 -5.36 26.67 2.41
CA LEU A 255 -4.22 25.76 2.49
C LEU A 255 -4.45 24.76 3.63
N PRO A 256 -4.19 23.47 3.40
CA PRO A 256 -4.43 22.47 4.42
C PRO A 256 -3.58 22.76 5.65
N ARG A 257 -4.24 22.98 6.78
CA ARG A 257 -3.59 23.00 8.10
C ARG A 257 -3.39 21.56 8.52
N TRP A 258 -2.14 21.11 8.49
CA TRP A 258 -1.79 19.72 8.75
C TRP A 258 -2.23 19.27 10.15
N ASN A 259 -3.15 18.31 10.21
CA ASN A 259 -3.47 17.57 11.43
C ASN A 259 -2.81 16.20 11.44
N TRP A 260 -1.83 16.03 12.31
CA TRP A 260 -1.05 14.81 12.44
C TRP A 260 -1.85 13.63 12.99
N TRP A 261 -2.86 13.84 13.84
CA TRP A 261 -3.80 12.77 14.21
C TRP A 261 -4.63 12.30 13.03
N GLY A 262 -5.05 13.23 12.17
CA GLY A 262 -5.66 12.89 10.89
C GLY A 262 -4.73 12.02 10.05
N PHE A 263 -3.45 12.39 9.97
CA PHE A 263 -2.45 11.61 9.24
C PHE A 263 -2.20 10.22 9.86
N ILE A 264 -2.04 10.13 11.19
CA ILE A 264 -1.87 8.87 11.92
C ILE A 264 -3.08 7.96 11.70
N LEU A 265 -4.29 8.54 11.75
CA LEU A 265 -5.52 7.82 11.50
C LEU A 265 -5.62 7.36 10.05
N ALA A 266 -5.26 8.21 9.08
CA ALA A 266 -5.17 7.82 7.68
C ALA A 266 -4.21 6.65 7.50
N PHE A 267 -3.06 6.70 8.18
CA PHE A 267 -2.07 5.64 8.19
C PHE A 267 -2.63 4.32 8.76
N TRP A 268 -3.41 4.37 9.84
CA TRP A 268 -4.17 3.21 10.32
C TRP A 268 -5.09 2.67 9.21
N GLY A 269 -5.81 3.53 8.50
CA GLY A 269 -6.61 3.13 7.33
C GLY A 269 -5.78 2.35 6.30
N ILE A 270 -4.55 2.78 6.02
CA ILE A 270 -3.63 2.09 5.11
C ILE A 270 -3.22 0.72 5.67
N MET A 271 -2.95 0.59 6.97
CA MET A 271 -2.65 -0.68 7.62
C MET A 271 -3.83 -1.66 7.55
N PHE A 272 -5.06 -1.18 7.71
CA PHE A 272 -6.25 -2.01 7.53
C PHE A 272 -6.40 -2.47 6.08
N LEU A 273 -6.20 -1.57 5.12
CA LEU A 273 -6.43 -1.82 3.69
C LEU A 273 -5.38 -2.70 3.02
N ILE A 274 -4.13 -2.63 3.47
CA ILE A 274 -2.99 -3.29 2.85
C ILE A 274 -2.61 -4.57 3.62
N PRO A 275 -1.86 -4.53 4.76
CA PRO A 275 -1.39 -5.75 5.40
C PRO A 275 -2.52 -6.60 5.98
N ILE A 276 -3.43 -6.02 6.80
CA ILE A 276 -4.46 -6.80 7.50
C ILE A 276 -5.40 -7.45 6.48
N ARG A 277 -6.00 -6.65 5.59
CA ARG A 277 -6.84 -7.18 4.52
C ARG A 277 -6.10 -8.12 3.57
N GLY A 278 -4.81 -7.88 3.33
CA GLY A 278 -3.94 -8.74 2.54
C GLY A 278 -3.81 -10.15 3.10
N ILE A 279 -3.63 -10.27 4.42
CA ILE A 279 -3.60 -11.54 5.15
C ILE A 279 -4.92 -12.30 4.95
N PHE A 280 -6.06 -11.66 5.20
CA PHE A 280 -7.38 -12.27 4.99
C PHE A 280 -7.60 -12.73 3.54
N LYS A 281 -7.13 -11.94 2.58
CA LYS A 281 -7.16 -12.28 1.15
C LYS A 281 -6.30 -13.50 0.85
N MET A 282 -5.11 -13.62 1.42
CA MET A 282 -4.25 -14.78 1.25
C MET A 282 -4.84 -16.05 1.85
N ILE A 283 -5.43 -15.95 3.05
CA ILE A 283 -6.15 -17.07 3.69
C ILE A 283 -7.28 -17.56 2.77
N LEU A 284 -8.10 -16.65 2.25
CA LEU A 284 -9.18 -17.01 1.31
C LEU A 284 -8.67 -17.60 -0.01
N ARG A 285 -7.55 -17.09 -0.53
CA ARG A 285 -6.93 -17.63 -1.75
C ARG A 285 -6.48 -19.07 -1.54
N ARG A 286 -5.84 -19.37 -0.41
CA ARG A 286 -5.47 -20.74 -0.03
C ARG A 286 -6.69 -21.66 -0.04
N GLU A 287 -7.75 -21.29 0.68
CA GLU A 287 -8.96 -22.12 0.75
C GLU A 287 -9.58 -22.37 -0.63
N ARG A 288 -9.59 -21.36 -1.51
CA ARG A 288 -10.07 -21.49 -2.89
C ARG A 288 -9.18 -22.37 -3.75
N LEU A 289 -7.85 -22.27 -3.62
CA LEU A 289 -6.91 -23.10 -4.37
C LEU A 289 -7.05 -24.60 -4.05
N LEU A 290 -7.51 -24.91 -2.84
CA LEU A 290 -7.78 -26.27 -2.35
C LEU A 290 -9.21 -26.74 -2.58
N GLY A 291 -10.05 -25.93 -3.25
CA GLY A 291 -11.45 -26.29 -3.53
C GLY A 291 -12.36 -26.30 -2.29
N ASN A 292 -11.90 -25.80 -1.13
CA ASN A 292 -12.73 -25.77 0.07
C ASN A 292 -13.84 -24.71 -0.11
N SER A 293 -15.09 -25.16 -0.19
CA SER A 293 -16.29 -24.32 -0.24
C SER A 293 -17.16 -24.55 0.99
N GLY A 294 -17.15 -23.61 1.94
CA GLY A 294 -17.96 -23.73 3.15
C GLY A 294 -18.41 -22.40 3.72
N VAL A 295 -19.28 -22.43 4.74
CA VAL A 295 -19.80 -21.27 5.47
C VAL A 295 -18.69 -20.34 5.96
N LEU A 296 -17.55 -20.93 6.38
CA LEU A 296 -16.36 -20.19 6.80
C LEU A 296 -15.81 -19.26 5.70
N LYS A 297 -15.85 -19.68 4.43
CA LYS A 297 -15.43 -18.86 3.27
C LYS A 297 -16.30 -17.62 3.10
N ASN A 298 -17.60 -17.71 3.40
CA ASN A 298 -18.52 -16.57 3.32
C ASN A 298 -18.28 -15.61 4.50
N LYS A 299 -18.11 -16.14 5.72
CA LYS A 299 -17.76 -15.33 6.90
C LYS A 299 -16.45 -14.55 6.70
N ILE A 300 -15.40 -15.22 6.22
CA ILE A 300 -14.10 -14.58 5.96
C ILE A 300 -14.21 -13.59 4.78
N ASN A 301 -15.00 -13.88 3.74
CA ASN A 301 -15.24 -12.92 2.65
C ASN A 301 -15.93 -11.66 3.16
N PHE A 302 -16.98 -11.80 3.97
CA PHE A 302 -17.67 -10.69 4.58
C PHE A 302 -16.70 -9.85 5.42
N ALA A 303 -15.99 -10.49 6.36
CA ALA A 303 -14.98 -9.81 7.19
C ALA A 303 -13.95 -9.03 6.34
N LYS A 304 -13.43 -9.64 5.27
CA LYS A 304 -12.47 -8.99 4.36
C LYS A 304 -13.06 -7.78 3.63
N GLU A 305 -14.30 -7.85 3.16
CA GLU A 305 -14.93 -6.69 2.48
C GLU A 305 -15.39 -5.62 3.50
N SER A 306 -15.79 -6.01 4.71
CA SER A 306 -16.02 -5.07 5.81
C SER A 306 -14.73 -4.33 6.19
N LEU A 307 -13.59 -5.04 6.28
CA LEU A 307 -12.28 -4.42 6.50
C LEU A 307 -11.90 -3.44 5.38
N LEU A 308 -12.31 -3.71 4.12
CA LEU A 308 -12.15 -2.74 3.04
C LEU A 308 -12.96 -1.47 3.33
N PHE A 309 -14.24 -1.61 3.67
CA PHE A 309 -15.10 -0.47 3.94
C PHE A 309 -14.63 0.35 5.15
N PHE A 310 -14.39 -0.29 6.30
CA PHE A 310 -13.89 0.39 7.49
C PHE A 310 -12.49 0.98 7.28
N GLY A 311 -11.60 0.27 6.59
CA GLY A 311 -10.29 0.80 6.23
C GLY A 311 -10.39 2.06 5.36
N LEU A 312 -11.35 2.11 4.42
CA LEU A 312 -11.63 3.30 3.63
C LEU A 312 -12.23 4.43 4.47
N LEU A 313 -13.17 4.15 5.37
CA LEU A 313 -13.71 5.15 6.29
C LEU A 313 -12.61 5.81 7.11
N ILE A 314 -11.75 5.01 7.74
CA ILE A 314 -10.62 5.47 8.54
C ILE A 314 -9.64 6.29 7.68
N LEU A 315 -9.34 5.79 6.47
CA LEU A 315 -8.46 6.46 5.52
C LEU A 315 -9.01 7.85 5.14
N LEU A 316 -10.26 7.91 4.70
CA LEU A 316 -10.91 9.12 4.22
C LEU A 316 -11.11 10.12 5.35
N TYR A 317 -11.59 9.68 6.51
CA TYR A 317 -11.73 10.54 7.68
C TYR A 317 -10.36 11.09 8.13
N GLY A 318 -9.34 10.24 8.18
CA GLY A 318 -7.98 10.64 8.51
C GLY A 318 -7.43 11.70 7.57
N PHE A 319 -7.53 11.49 6.26
CA PHE A 319 -7.05 12.47 5.27
C PHE A 319 -7.87 13.76 5.29
N LEU A 320 -9.20 13.65 5.40
CA LEU A 320 -10.06 14.83 5.51
C LEU A 320 -9.66 15.67 6.73
N ASN A 321 -9.43 15.03 7.88
CA ASN A 321 -9.00 15.70 9.09
C ASN A 321 -7.58 16.28 8.91
N ALA A 322 -6.66 15.53 8.30
CA ALA A 322 -5.30 15.99 8.00
C ALA A 322 -5.27 17.26 7.14
N PHE A 323 -6.23 17.42 6.22
CA PHE A 323 -6.28 18.55 5.30
C PHE A 323 -7.21 19.69 5.73
N ARG A 324 -8.18 19.49 6.63
CA ARG A 324 -9.20 20.51 6.96
C ARG A 324 -9.30 20.90 8.44
N ALA A 325 -8.44 20.38 9.30
CA ALA A 325 -8.50 20.73 10.71
C ALA A 325 -8.21 22.24 10.91
N VAL A 326 -9.05 22.93 11.68
CA VAL A 326 -8.84 24.35 12.00
C VAL A 326 -7.68 24.52 12.98
N VAL A 327 -7.47 23.51 13.83
CA VAL A 327 -6.44 23.36 14.87
C VAL A 327 -5.92 21.93 14.81
N PRO A 328 -4.62 21.62 15.05
CA PRO A 328 -4.00 20.28 14.92
C PRO A 328 -4.64 19.10 15.70
N PHE A 329 -5.78 19.29 16.36
CA PHE A 329 -6.48 18.32 17.19
C PHE A 329 -8.02 18.42 17.10
N THR A 330 -8.60 18.88 15.97
CA THR A 330 -10.06 18.97 15.84
C THR A 330 -10.69 17.62 15.43
N VAL A 331 -11.70 17.19 16.17
CA VAL A 331 -12.61 16.12 15.70
C VAL A 331 -13.61 16.78 14.77
N LEU A 332 -13.64 16.35 13.51
CA LEU A 332 -14.67 16.80 12.59
C LEU A 332 -15.96 16.08 12.96
N VAL A 333 -16.96 16.85 13.40
CA VAL A 333 -18.31 16.34 13.69
C VAL A 333 -19.24 16.86 12.58
N PRO A 334 -19.98 15.98 11.90
CA PRO A 334 -20.97 16.42 10.90
C PRO A 334 -22.06 17.25 11.59
N SER A 335 -22.58 18.28 10.92
CA SER A 335 -23.66 19.08 11.49
C SER A 335 -24.97 18.28 11.49
N SER A 336 -25.93 18.67 12.33
CA SER A 336 -27.27 18.07 12.37
C SER A 336 -28.08 18.28 11.09
N GLU A 337 -27.60 19.09 10.15
CA GLU A 337 -28.22 19.28 8.84
C GLU A 337 -27.62 18.34 7.77
N ASP A 338 -26.51 17.65 8.08
CA ASP A 338 -25.74 16.84 7.14
C ASP A 338 -26.14 15.35 7.16
N TRP A 339 -27.24 14.98 7.85
CA TRP A 339 -27.79 13.62 7.86
C TRP A 339 -28.05 13.04 6.45
N PRO A 340 -28.44 13.81 5.42
CA PRO A 340 -28.58 13.26 4.07
C PRO A 340 -27.29 12.65 3.52
N ALA A 341 -26.10 13.04 4.03
CA ALA A 341 -24.82 12.47 3.64
C ALA A 341 -24.63 11.01 4.08
N ILE A 342 -25.41 10.53 5.05
CA ILE A 342 -25.37 9.13 5.50
C ILE A 342 -25.94 8.20 4.43
N ILE A 343 -26.91 8.65 3.64
CA ILE A 343 -27.52 7.85 2.56
C ILE A 343 -26.46 7.30 1.59
N PRO A 344 -25.60 8.14 0.96
CA PRO A 344 -24.56 7.62 0.08
C PRO A 344 -23.46 6.81 0.79
N VAL A 345 -23.23 7.01 2.11
CA VAL A 345 -22.38 6.10 2.91
C VAL A 345 -22.98 4.70 3.00
N VAL A 346 -24.28 4.60 3.30
CA VAL A 346 -25.00 3.32 3.38
C VAL A 346 -25.03 2.64 2.01
N ILE A 347 -25.29 3.39 0.94
CA ILE A 347 -25.25 2.86 -0.43
C ILE A 347 -23.84 2.36 -0.78
N SER A 348 -22.80 3.12 -0.41
CA SER A 348 -21.41 2.68 -0.60
C SER A 348 -21.11 1.38 0.15
N PHE A 349 -21.58 1.25 1.40
CA PHE A 349 -21.46 0.00 2.17
C PHE A 349 -22.12 -1.17 1.43
N ILE A 350 -23.37 -1.00 0.99
CA ILE A 350 -24.13 -2.02 0.25
C ILE A 350 -23.39 -2.45 -1.03
N ILE A 351 -22.86 -1.49 -1.79
CA ILE A 351 -22.12 -1.78 -3.01
C ILE A 351 -20.80 -2.52 -2.70
N LEU A 352 -20.01 -2.01 -1.76
CA LEU A 352 -18.65 -2.50 -1.48
C LEU A 352 -18.65 -3.84 -0.74
N VAL A 353 -19.63 -4.07 0.12
CA VAL A 353 -19.70 -5.25 1.00
C VAL A 353 -20.65 -6.30 0.42
N PRO A 354 -21.99 -6.26 0.59
CA PRO A 354 -22.84 -7.36 0.16
C PRO A 354 -22.90 -7.55 -1.35
N VAL A 355 -23.14 -6.50 -2.15
CA VAL A 355 -23.29 -6.64 -3.63
C VAL A 355 -22.01 -7.18 -4.25
N ARG A 356 -20.88 -6.55 -3.92
CA ARG A 356 -19.58 -6.99 -4.44
C ARG A 356 -19.14 -8.35 -3.87
N MET A 357 -19.50 -8.69 -2.62
CA MET A 357 -19.26 -10.03 -2.08
C MET A 357 -20.07 -11.09 -2.84
N MET A 358 -21.37 -10.85 -3.06
CA MET A 358 -22.24 -11.74 -3.82
C MET A 358 -21.75 -11.94 -5.26
N TYR A 359 -21.29 -10.86 -5.89
CA TYR A 359 -20.69 -10.97 -7.22
C TYR A 359 -19.40 -11.82 -7.18
N LYS A 360 -18.51 -11.56 -6.22
CA LYS A 360 -17.24 -12.28 -6.07
C LYS A 360 -17.38 -13.73 -5.62
N SER A 361 -18.45 -14.12 -4.94
CA SER A 361 -18.67 -15.51 -4.54
C SER A 361 -19.01 -16.41 -5.73
N ARG A 362 -19.58 -15.83 -6.79
CA ARG A 362 -19.87 -16.50 -8.07
C ARG A 362 -18.67 -16.57 -9.01
N LEU A 363 -17.60 -15.82 -8.72
CA LEU A 363 -16.41 -15.77 -9.54
C LEU A 363 -15.34 -16.75 -9.04
N LEU A 364 -14.82 -17.52 -9.97
CA LEU A 364 -13.64 -18.33 -9.75
C LEU A 364 -12.38 -17.43 -9.85
N GLU A 365 -11.61 -17.35 -8.76
CA GLU A 365 -10.47 -16.44 -8.68
C GLU A 365 -9.32 -16.88 -9.60
N GLY A 366 -8.78 -15.93 -10.37
CA GLY A 366 -7.78 -16.22 -11.41
C GLY A 366 -8.41 -16.63 -12.75
N LEU A 367 -9.71 -16.93 -12.74
CA LEU A 367 -10.48 -17.45 -13.86
C LEU A 367 -11.47 -16.40 -14.41
N GLU A 368 -11.41 -15.17 -13.90
CA GLU A 368 -12.34 -14.12 -14.31
C GLU A 368 -12.04 -13.64 -15.73
N THR A 369 -13.08 -13.59 -16.57
CA THR A 369 -13.00 -12.94 -17.88
C THR A 369 -12.61 -11.48 -17.70
N ARG A 370 -12.03 -10.86 -18.74
CA ARG A 370 -11.68 -9.43 -18.69
C ARG A 370 -12.89 -8.57 -18.28
N ARG A 371 -14.09 -8.92 -18.75
CA ARG A 371 -15.35 -8.26 -18.39
C ARG A 371 -15.72 -8.46 -16.91
N GLN A 372 -15.63 -9.69 -16.40
CA GLN A 372 -15.92 -9.96 -14.98
C GLN A 372 -14.93 -9.25 -14.05
N LEU A 373 -13.66 -9.25 -14.43
CA LEU A 373 -12.62 -8.54 -13.69
C LEU A 373 -12.87 -7.03 -13.72
N PHE A 374 -13.22 -6.46 -14.88
CA PHE A 374 -13.58 -5.05 -14.99
C PHE A 374 -14.79 -4.71 -14.13
N LEU A 375 -15.90 -5.46 -14.23
CA LEU A 375 -17.11 -5.20 -13.44
C LEU A 375 -16.85 -5.28 -11.92
N LYS A 376 -16.04 -6.26 -11.48
CA LYS A 376 -15.60 -6.40 -10.08
C LYS A 376 -14.87 -5.14 -9.56
N GLN A 377 -14.17 -4.44 -10.46
CA GLN A 377 -13.37 -3.26 -10.14
C GLN A 377 -14.16 -1.98 -10.31
N LEU A 378 -15.09 -1.96 -11.27
CA LEU A 378 -16.07 -0.91 -11.42
C LEU A 378 -16.94 -0.82 -10.16
N LEU A 379 -17.46 -1.94 -9.65
CA LEU A 379 -18.20 -1.97 -8.38
C LEU A 379 -17.38 -1.44 -7.20
N LEU A 380 -16.08 -1.76 -7.16
CA LEU A 380 -15.17 -1.21 -6.15
C LEU A 380 -15.01 0.31 -6.31
N TRP A 381 -14.76 0.76 -7.54
CA TRP A 381 -14.51 2.15 -7.86
C TRP A 381 -15.74 3.02 -7.60
N VAL A 382 -16.92 2.60 -8.06
CA VAL A 382 -18.20 3.29 -7.82
C VAL A 382 -18.47 3.40 -6.31
N GLY A 383 -18.30 2.30 -5.56
CA GLY A 383 -18.47 2.33 -4.12
C GLY A 383 -17.49 3.29 -3.42
N VAL A 384 -16.23 3.33 -3.87
CA VAL A 384 -15.20 4.25 -3.36
C VAL A 384 -15.55 5.71 -3.69
N VAL A 385 -15.94 6.01 -4.94
CA VAL A 385 -16.30 7.37 -5.38
C VAL A 385 -17.50 7.88 -4.59
N LEU A 386 -18.54 7.04 -4.44
CA LEU A 386 -19.71 7.36 -3.61
C LEU A 386 -19.28 7.64 -2.17
N LEU A 387 -18.38 6.84 -1.60
CA LEU A 387 -17.89 7.07 -0.23
C LEU A 387 -17.16 8.41 -0.10
N ILE A 388 -16.25 8.73 -1.03
CA ILE A 388 -15.51 9.99 -1.01
C ILE A 388 -16.48 11.16 -1.14
N TYR A 389 -17.44 11.07 -2.07
CA TYR A 389 -18.47 12.09 -2.26
C TYR A 389 -19.28 12.30 -0.98
N SER A 390 -19.72 11.22 -0.31
CA SER A 390 -20.41 11.31 0.97
C SER A 390 -19.60 12.05 2.02
N PHE A 391 -18.28 11.78 2.10
CA PHE A 391 -17.39 12.45 3.04
C PHE A 391 -17.22 13.94 2.70
N ALA A 392 -17.05 14.26 1.42
CA ALA A 392 -16.94 15.65 0.99
C ALA A 392 -18.21 16.45 1.35
N PHE A 393 -19.37 15.82 1.16
CA PHE A 393 -20.68 16.38 1.46
C PHE A 393 -20.96 16.46 2.98
N ALA A 394 -20.75 15.37 3.73
CA ALA A 394 -21.01 15.28 5.19
C ALA A 394 -20.23 16.30 6.01
N PHE A 395 -19.03 16.65 5.56
CA PHE A 395 -18.14 17.55 6.29
C PHE A 395 -18.08 18.94 5.67
N ARG A 396 -19.10 19.31 4.89
CA ARG A 396 -19.25 20.62 4.24
C ARG A 396 -17.91 21.20 3.81
N THR A 397 -17.22 20.48 2.93
CA THR A 397 -16.54 21.25 1.86
C THR A 397 -17.66 22.11 1.26
N LYS A 398 -17.49 23.42 1.05
CA LYS A 398 -18.57 24.30 0.54
C LYS A 398 -18.97 23.85 -0.88
N ILE A 399 -19.52 22.64 -1.00
CA ILE A 399 -20.00 22.00 -2.20
C ILE A 399 -21.43 22.48 -2.27
N HIS A 400 -21.64 23.54 -3.04
CA HIS A 400 -22.97 23.81 -3.53
C HIS A 400 -23.37 22.60 -4.37
N VAL A 401 -24.40 21.89 -3.91
CA VAL A 401 -24.95 20.68 -4.53
C VAL A 401 -25.38 21.01 -5.95
N PHE A 402 -24.49 20.92 -6.94
CA PHE A 402 -24.75 21.06 -8.38
C PHE A 402 -25.56 22.29 -8.84
N THR A 403 -25.94 23.21 -7.96
CA THR A 403 -27.00 24.17 -8.24
C THR A 403 -26.50 25.47 -8.82
N ASN A 404 -25.21 25.82 -8.71
CA ASN A 404 -24.61 26.90 -9.49
C ASN A 404 -23.07 26.79 -9.54
N SER A 405 -22.56 26.36 -10.70
CA SER A 405 -21.16 26.22 -11.11
C SER A 405 -20.33 25.10 -10.44
N LEU A 406 -19.93 24.11 -11.26
CA LEU A 406 -18.66 23.41 -11.03
C LEU A 406 -17.57 24.48 -10.88
N ASN A 407 -16.52 24.20 -10.10
CA ASN A 407 -15.41 25.14 -9.89
C ASN A 407 -14.72 25.57 -11.20
N TYR A 408 -15.07 24.99 -12.36
CA TYR A 408 -14.64 25.46 -13.67
C TYR A 408 -14.83 26.96 -13.91
N ALA A 409 -15.96 27.54 -13.48
CA ALA A 409 -16.22 28.97 -13.71
C ALA A 409 -15.35 29.88 -12.83
N ASN A 410 -14.97 29.42 -11.63
CA ASN A 410 -14.22 30.22 -10.66
C ASN A 410 -12.72 29.93 -10.69
N ASN A 411 -12.32 28.70 -11.02
CA ASN A 411 -10.93 28.24 -11.12
C ASN A 411 -10.79 27.04 -12.10
N PRO A 412 -10.63 27.29 -13.42
CA PRO A 412 -10.54 26.25 -14.44
C PRO A 412 -9.28 25.38 -14.31
N LEU A 413 -8.21 25.92 -13.70
CA LEU A 413 -6.96 25.21 -13.48
C LEU A 413 -7.13 24.11 -12.43
N ASP A 414 -7.70 24.44 -11.26
CA ASP A 414 -7.96 23.46 -10.20
C ASP A 414 -8.91 22.36 -10.67
N PHE A 415 -9.93 22.74 -11.44
CA PHE A 415 -10.84 21.78 -12.06
C PHE A 415 -10.11 20.82 -13.02
N SER A 416 -9.23 21.35 -13.88
CA SER A 416 -8.46 20.55 -14.85
C SER A 416 -7.48 19.59 -14.17
N ILE A 417 -6.77 20.07 -13.15
CA ILE A 417 -5.90 19.24 -12.30
C ILE A 417 -6.75 18.19 -11.57
N GLY A 418 -7.92 18.59 -11.09
CA GLY A 418 -8.88 17.71 -10.43
C GLY A 418 -9.32 16.54 -11.32
N ILE A 419 -9.74 16.83 -12.56
CA ILE A 419 -10.06 15.81 -13.58
C ILE A 419 -8.86 14.90 -13.82
N PHE A 420 -7.68 15.47 -14.03
CA PHE A 420 -6.48 14.70 -14.32
C PHE A 420 -6.17 13.69 -13.19
N LEU A 421 -6.17 14.14 -11.93
CA LEU A 421 -5.93 13.27 -10.77
C LEU A 421 -7.05 12.22 -10.60
N PHE A 422 -8.31 12.61 -10.84
CA PHE A 422 -9.45 11.70 -10.77
C PHE A 422 -9.33 10.56 -11.80
N VAL A 423 -9.01 10.90 -13.06
CA VAL A 423 -8.78 9.92 -14.14
C VAL A 423 -7.59 9.03 -13.81
N LEU A 424 -6.50 9.61 -13.32
CA LEU A 424 -5.30 8.85 -12.94
C LEU A 424 -5.60 7.85 -11.81
N GLY A 425 -6.39 8.26 -10.82
CA GLY A 425 -6.88 7.40 -9.74
C GLY A 425 -7.79 6.26 -10.25
N ALA A 426 -8.68 6.58 -11.20
CA ALA A 426 -9.53 5.59 -11.85
C ALA A 426 -8.69 4.56 -12.65
N ILE A 427 -7.68 4.99 -13.39
CA ILE A 427 -6.76 4.10 -14.13
C ILE A 427 -6.04 3.14 -13.17
N LEU A 428 -5.55 3.63 -12.03
CA LEU A 428 -4.92 2.79 -11.02
C LEU A 428 -5.87 1.70 -10.51
N MET A 429 -7.12 2.05 -10.22
CA MET A 429 -8.11 1.10 -9.67
C MET A 429 -8.70 0.14 -10.70
N LEU A 430 -9.00 0.63 -11.91
CA LEU A 430 -9.72 -0.10 -12.94
C LEU A 430 -8.80 -0.87 -13.90
N VAL A 431 -7.54 -0.45 -14.06
CA VAL A 431 -6.61 -1.05 -15.03
C VAL A 431 -5.39 -1.65 -14.34
N VAL A 432 -4.61 -0.83 -13.63
CA VAL A 432 -3.31 -1.26 -13.06
C VAL A 432 -3.51 -2.29 -11.95
N ARG A 433 -4.44 -2.04 -11.03
CA ARG A 433 -4.74 -2.94 -9.92
C ARG A 433 -5.18 -4.34 -10.38
N PRO A 434 -6.08 -4.50 -11.36
CA PRO A 434 -6.42 -5.80 -11.95
C PRO A 434 -5.22 -6.59 -12.47
N LEU A 435 -4.28 -5.90 -13.14
CA LEU A 435 -3.05 -6.52 -13.64
C LEU A 435 -2.17 -6.98 -12.48
N ALA A 436 -2.00 -6.14 -11.46
CA ALA A 436 -1.28 -6.51 -10.24
C ALA A 436 -1.90 -7.74 -9.57
N LEU A 437 -3.23 -7.76 -9.38
CA LEU A 437 -3.92 -8.90 -8.76
C LEU A 437 -3.78 -10.21 -9.55
N ARG A 438 -3.70 -10.15 -10.89
CA ARG A 438 -3.42 -11.32 -11.73
C ARG A 438 -1.98 -11.79 -11.59
N ASN A 439 -1.03 -10.87 -11.58
CA ASN A 439 0.38 -11.21 -11.40
C ASN A 439 0.64 -11.81 -10.01
N GLU A 440 0.02 -11.28 -8.96
CA GLU A 440 0.05 -11.85 -7.62
C GLU A 440 -0.49 -13.30 -7.61
N PHE A 441 -1.59 -13.57 -8.32
CA PHE A 441 -2.16 -14.91 -8.39
C PHE A 441 -1.23 -15.89 -9.13
N ARG A 442 -0.64 -15.47 -10.24
CA ARG A 442 0.36 -16.27 -10.97
C ARG A 442 1.59 -16.55 -10.10
N ALA A 443 2.07 -15.56 -9.37
CA ALA A 443 3.18 -15.71 -8.44
C ALA A 443 2.84 -16.68 -7.30
N LEU A 444 1.60 -16.62 -6.76
CA LEU A 444 1.11 -17.57 -5.77
C LEU A 444 1.12 -19.02 -6.30
N LEU A 445 0.71 -19.25 -7.55
CA LEU A 445 0.75 -20.59 -8.15
C LEU A 445 2.18 -21.11 -8.32
N ARG A 446 3.13 -20.24 -8.71
CA ARG A 446 4.54 -20.60 -8.86
C ARG A 446 5.23 -20.98 -7.56
N ILE A 447 4.77 -20.47 -6.43
CA ILE A 447 5.41 -20.75 -5.13
C ILE A 447 4.78 -21.96 -4.43
N MET A 448 3.59 -22.36 -4.86
CA MET A 448 2.84 -23.48 -4.29
C MET A 448 3.65 -24.80 -4.25
N PRO A 449 4.42 -25.19 -5.27
CA PRO A 449 5.29 -26.36 -5.20
C PRO A 449 6.31 -26.27 -4.05
N GLY A 450 6.89 -25.10 -3.82
CA GLY A 450 7.83 -24.88 -2.71
C GLY A 450 7.15 -25.01 -1.35
N MET A 451 5.94 -24.47 -1.22
CA MET A 451 5.13 -24.64 0.00
C MET A 451 4.77 -26.12 0.23
N LEU A 452 4.40 -26.84 -0.83
CA LEU A 452 4.12 -28.28 -0.75
C LEU A 452 5.36 -29.07 -0.32
N ALA A 453 6.54 -28.72 -0.83
CA ALA A 453 7.79 -29.37 -0.46
C ALA A 453 8.13 -29.24 1.04
N ALA A 454 7.69 -28.16 1.69
CA ALA A 454 7.92 -27.91 3.11
C ALA A 454 6.95 -28.65 4.04
N LEU A 455 5.84 -29.20 3.52
CA LEU A 455 4.90 -29.97 4.31
C LEU A 455 5.39 -31.39 4.58
N SER A 456 4.88 -31.99 5.68
CA SER A 456 4.97 -33.44 5.91
C SER A 456 4.30 -34.22 4.77
N GLU A 457 4.73 -35.47 4.54
CA GLU A 457 4.24 -36.28 3.42
C GLU A 457 2.72 -36.45 3.43
N GLU A 458 2.15 -36.81 4.58
CA GLU A 458 0.70 -36.96 4.74
C GLU A 458 -0.07 -35.69 4.36
N LYS A 459 0.33 -34.54 4.90
CA LYS A 459 -0.31 -33.25 4.61
C LYS A 459 -0.12 -32.84 3.15
N ARG A 460 1.09 -33.05 2.62
CA ARG A 460 1.41 -32.77 1.22
C ARG A 460 0.50 -33.57 0.28
N LEU A 461 0.27 -34.86 0.55
CA LEU A 461 -0.63 -35.69 -0.24
C LEU A 461 -2.08 -35.20 -0.17
N VAL A 462 -2.59 -34.84 1.02
CA VAL A 462 -3.95 -34.31 1.16
C VAL A 462 -4.13 -33.00 0.38
N VAL A 463 -3.18 -32.07 0.53
CA VAL A 463 -3.22 -30.76 -0.14
C VAL A 463 -3.06 -30.92 -1.65
N MET A 464 -2.16 -31.78 -2.09
CA MET A 464 -1.94 -32.08 -3.51
C MET A 464 -3.16 -32.74 -4.14
N TYR A 465 -3.76 -33.74 -3.49
CA TYR A 465 -4.96 -34.41 -3.98
C TYR A 465 -6.11 -33.42 -4.16
N LYS A 466 -6.42 -32.62 -3.12
CA LYS A 466 -7.45 -31.56 -3.21
C LYS A 466 -7.18 -30.58 -4.34
N ARG A 467 -5.92 -30.21 -4.53
CA ARG A 467 -5.52 -29.29 -5.60
C ARG A 467 -5.75 -29.90 -6.98
N LEU A 468 -5.32 -31.14 -7.21
CA LEU A 468 -5.49 -31.81 -8.49
C LEU A 468 -6.97 -32.10 -8.78
N ASP A 469 -7.73 -32.48 -7.76
CA ASP A 469 -9.17 -32.66 -7.85
C ASP A 469 -9.88 -31.37 -8.29
N PHE A 470 -9.52 -30.24 -7.68
CA PHE A 470 -10.00 -28.92 -8.09
C PHE A 470 -9.55 -28.54 -9.51
N LEU A 471 -8.31 -28.86 -9.91
CA LEU A 471 -7.83 -28.59 -11.28
C LEU A 471 -8.59 -29.40 -12.33
N ALA A 472 -9.02 -30.62 -11.99
CA ALA A 472 -9.79 -31.46 -12.90
C ALA A 472 -11.18 -30.85 -13.22
N THR A 473 -11.76 -30.07 -12.30
CA THR A 473 -13.04 -29.37 -12.53
C THR A 473 -12.88 -28.03 -13.25
N CYS A 474 -11.65 -27.54 -13.45
CA CYS A 474 -11.40 -26.28 -14.14
C CYS A 474 -11.58 -26.41 -15.68
N PRO A 475 -12.02 -25.34 -16.37
CA PRO A 475 -11.99 -25.26 -17.84
C PRO A 475 -10.58 -25.51 -18.41
N GLY A 476 -10.50 -26.17 -19.58
CA GLY A 476 -9.23 -26.67 -20.13
C GLY A 476 -8.10 -25.63 -20.25
N ARG A 477 -8.38 -24.44 -20.81
CA ARG A 477 -7.38 -23.36 -20.90
C ARG A 477 -6.87 -22.90 -19.54
N GLN A 478 -7.74 -22.86 -18.55
CA GLN A 478 -7.44 -22.38 -17.20
C GLN A 478 -6.64 -23.41 -16.42
N ARG A 479 -7.05 -24.69 -16.54
CA ARG A 479 -6.29 -25.82 -16.01
C ARG A 479 -4.87 -25.81 -16.56
N LEU A 480 -4.71 -25.62 -17.87
CA LEU A 480 -3.42 -25.54 -18.54
C LEU A 480 -2.54 -24.43 -17.95
N GLU A 481 -3.07 -23.20 -17.79
CA GLU A 481 -2.32 -22.10 -17.18
C GLU A 481 -1.93 -22.41 -15.73
N HIS A 482 -2.83 -22.99 -14.93
CA HIS A 482 -2.52 -23.33 -13.54
C HIS A 482 -1.44 -24.39 -13.42
N VAL A 483 -1.56 -25.48 -14.18
CA VAL A 483 -0.56 -26.55 -14.21
C VAL A 483 0.77 -25.99 -14.71
N LYS A 484 0.77 -25.16 -15.76
CA LYS A 484 1.97 -24.48 -16.25
C LYS A 484 2.68 -23.69 -15.15
N TYR A 485 1.98 -22.79 -14.45
CA TYR A 485 2.63 -22.00 -13.39
C TYR A 485 3.12 -22.85 -12.23
N MET A 486 2.42 -23.94 -11.89
CA MET A 486 2.89 -24.89 -10.87
C MET A 486 4.14 -25.66 -11.36
N MET A 487 4.19 -26.05 -12.63
CA MET A 487 5.36 -26.71 -13.23
C MET A 487 6.56 -25.77 -13.32
N ASP A 488 6.38 -24.52 -13.76
CA ASP A 488 7.39 -23.46 -13.72
C ASP A 488 7.99 -23.36 -12.30
N GLY A 489 7.11 -23.35 -11.28
CA GLY A 489 7.51 -23.29 -9.88
C GLY A 489 8.32 -24.50 -9.43
N LEU A 490 7.86 -25.69 -9.81
CA LEU A 490 8.49 -26.97 -9.51
C LEU A 490 9.90 -27.06 -10.11
N GLU A 491 10.10 -26.53 -11.31
CA GLU A 491 11.41 -26.49 -11.99
C GLU A 491 12.41 -25.54 -11.32
N THR A 492 11.94 -24.53 -10.59
CA THR A 492 12.84 -23.66 -9.81
C THR A 492 13.32 -24.30 -8.51
N LEU A 493 12.73 -25.41 -8.08
CA LEU A 493 13.14 -26.08 -6.84
C LEU A 493 14.43 -26.90 -7.02
N PRO A 494 15.25 -27.02 -5.95
CA PRO A 494 16.34 -27.99 -5.88
C PRO A 494 15.89 -29.42 -6.23
N SER A 495 16.78 -30.23 -6.81
CA SER A 495 16.45 -31.56 -7.34
C SER A 495 15.79 -32.49 -6.32
N ASN A 496 16.27 -32.48 -5.07
CA ASN A 496 15.70 -33.26 -3.97
C ASN A 496 14.26 -32.85 -3.63
N LEU A 497 13.99 -31.54 -3.47
CA LEU A 497 12.64 -31.03 -3.18
C LEU A 497 11.69 -31.23 -4.36
N ARG A 498 12.20 -31.07 -5.58
CA ARG A 498 11.47 -31.33 -6.82
C ARG A 498 11.03 -32.78 -6.90
N ALA A 499 11.90 -33.73 -6.58
CA ALA A 499 11.59 -35.16 -6.58
C ALA A 499 10.48 -35.49 -5.57
N ILE A 500 10.54 -34.91 -4.36
CA ILE A 500 9.52 -35.10 -3.32
C ILE A 500 8.14 -34.65 -3.79
N VAL A 501 8.04 -33.44 -4.36
CA VAL A 501 6.75 -32.91 -4.85
C VAL A 501 6.26 -33.69 -6.06
N ARG A 502 7.14 -34.10 -6.98
CA ARG A 502 6.79 -34.94 -8.13
C ARG A 502 6.24 -36.30 -7.70
N LYS A 503 6.88 -36.96 -6.73
CA LYS A 503 6.41 -38.23 -6.16
C LYS A 503 4.97 -38.08 -5.66
N SER A 504 4.70 -37.07 -4.82
CA SER A 504 3.35 -36.81 -4.32
C SER A 504 2.36 -36.44 -5.42
N MET A 505 2.78 -35.71 -6.46
CA MET A 505 1.91 -35.40 -7.59
C MET A 505 1.50 -36.66 -8.35
N ILE A 506 2.46 -37.54 -8.70
CA ILE A 506 2.20 -38.81 -9.41
C ILE A 506 1.27 -39.70 -8.58
N GLU A 507 1.56 -39.84 -7.29
CA GLU A 507 0.75 -40.62 -6.36
C GLU A 507 -0.68 -40.10 -6.25
N CYS A 508 -0.86 -38.78 -6.13
CA CYS A 508 -2.19 -38.18 -6.09
C CYS A 508 -2.92 -38.30 -7.44
N VAL A 509 -2.23 -38.17 -8.58
CA VAL A 509 -2.84 -38.40 -9.91
C VAL A 509 -3.35 -39.84 -10.02
N ALA A 510 -2.57 -40.83 -9.58
CA ALA A 510 -2.98 -42.23 -9.60
C ALA A 510 -4.23 -42.50 -8.74
N ARG A 511 -4.38 -41.76 -7.63
CA ARG A 511 -5.54 -41.86 -6.72
C ARG A 511 -6.80 -41.13 -7.21
N LEU A 512 -6.73 -40.29 -8.26
CA LEU A 512 -7.90 -39.60 -8.79
C LEU A 512 -8.86 -40.57 -9.50
N PRO A 513 -10.18 -40.29 -9.51
CA PRO A 513 -11.14 -40.99 -10.37
C PRO A 513 -10.70 -40.97 -11.85
N ASP A 514 -10.99 -42.04 -12.61
CA ASP A 514 -10.48 -42.22 -13.98
C ASP A 514 -10.73 -41.00 -14.89
N GLU A 515 -11.94 -40.44 -14.84
CA GLU A 515 -12.31 -39.25 -15.61
C GLU A 515 -11.40 -38.06 -15.26
N LYS A 516 -11.27 -37.73 -13.98
CA LYS A 516 -10.44 -36.61 -13.50
C LYS A 516 -8.95 -36.87 -13.77
N ARG A 517 -8.50 -38.12 -13.65
CA ARG A 517 -7.13 -38.54 -13.95
C ARG A 517 -6.80 -38.29 -15.42
N GLY A 518 -7.62 -38.78 -16.34
CA GLY A 518 -7.43 -38.58 -17.78
C GLY A 518 -7.41 -37.10 -18.17
N ILE A 519 -8.27 -36.30 -17.53
CA ILE A 519 -8.30 -34.85 -17.70
C ILE A 519 -6.99 -34.17 -17.25
N ILE A 520 -6.44 -34.55 -16.09
CA ILE A 520 -5.19 -33.99 -15.59
C ILE A 520 -4.00 -34.46 -16.43
N MET A 521 -3.93 -35.75 -16.77
CA MET A 521 -2.86 -36.32 -17.59
C MET A 521 -2.81 -35.67 -18.97
N SER A 522 -3.94 -35.58 -19.68
CA SER A 522 -4.01 -34.90 -20.98
C SER A 522 -3.59 -33.42 -20.91
N THR A 523 -3.77 -32.76 -19.77
CA THR A 523 -3.31 -31.39 -19.58
C THR A 523 -1.80 -31.32 -19.34
N MET A 524 -1.24 -32.28 -18.61
CA MET A 524 0.21 -32.40 -18.41
C MET A 524 0.92 -32.77 -19.73
N ASP A 525 0.36 -33.69 -20.52
CA ASP A 525 0.89 -34.09 -21.83
C ASP A 525 0.94 -32.90 -22.78
N LYS A 526 -0.13 -32.10 -22.83
CA LYS A 526 -0.17 -30.86 -23.62
C LYS A 526 0.89 -29.84 -23.23
N LEU A 527 1.36 -29.84 -21.97
CA LEU A 527 2.43 -28.93 -21.53
C LEU A 527 3.83 -29.48 -21.81
N MET A 528 3.97 -30.81 -21.90
CA MET A 528 5.25 -31.46 -22.16
C MET A 528 5.55 -31.57 -23.66
N PHE A 529 4.53 -31.73 -24.49
CA PHE A 529 4.68 -32.05 -25.92
C PHE A 529 4.09 -31.02 -26.89
N GLY A 530 3.39 -30.00 -26.38
CA GLY A 530 2.80 -28.91 -27.18
C GLY A 530 3.43 -27.57 -26.84
#